data_AF-A0A812EUS9-F1
#
_entry.id   AF-A0A812EUS9-F1
#
_cell.length_a   1.000
_cell.length_b   1.000
_cell.length_c   1.000
_cell.angle_alpha   90.00
_cell.angle_beta   90.00
_cell.angle_gamma   90.00
#
_symmetry.space_group_name_H-M   'P 1'
#
loop_
_entity.id
_entity.type
_entity.pdbx_description
1 polymer ?
#
loop_
_entity_poly.entity_id
_entity_poly.type
_entity_poly.pdbx_seq_one_letter_code
_entity_poly.pdbx_strand_id
1 'polypeptide(L)'
;MNGDKTGRNSYYKMFSFALLASLSLILLAAPSAFAQAAGSNFTVVTGDEIKKNPTAVKILKNIEIAKQRLAEMQTAQKQITEHEKFIEEQRRLAKERLERDLAAFNKDHEDFMPKNAFAKFVSRVNATHSAFYWDQFDYLNNKITIATQAKQAILQSGGSYAEAQAEFIKYASMSRTEMIKLVSDLNIKHGFTDDNMQSYFDENGKLPRYEDDQKTICYACDKYEKIKEEMLLAEKRSKST
;
A
#
# COMPACT_ATOMS: atom_id res chain seq x y z
N MET A 1 -4.95 -45.41 43.36
CA MET A 1 -3.97 -44.31 43.21
C MET A 1 -4.61 -43.28 42.28
N ASN A 2 -5.43 -42.41 42.85
CA ASN A 2 -6.07 -41.27 42.18
C ASN A 2 -5.45 -40.02 42.78
N GLY A 3 -4.95 -39.12 41.92
CA GLY A 3 -4.32 -37.87 42.31
C GLY A 3 -4.73 -36.78 41.34
N ASP A 4 -5.65 -35.97 41.84
CA ASP A 4 -6.48 -34.97 41.18
C ASP A 4 -5.71 -33.71 40.74
N LYS A 5 -6.28 -33.03 39.74
CA LYS A 5 -5.88 -31.71 39.28
C LYS A 5 -6.46 -30.69 40.25
N THR A 6 -5.63 -29.88 40.90
CA THR A 6 -5.94 -28.48 41.29
C THR A 6 -4.75 -27.86 42.01
N GLY A 7 -4.54 -26.55 41.82
CA GLY A 7 -3.72 -25.76 42.74
C GLY A 7 -2.79 -24.78 42.05
N ARG A 8 -3.31 -23.64 41.59
CA ARG A 8 -2.52 -22.41 41.44
C ARG A 8 -3.36 -21.21 41.88
N ASN A 9 -3.24 -20.90 43.17
CA ASN A 9 -3.46 -19.61 43.85
C ASN A 9 -2.16 -19.41 44.66
N SER A 10 -1.48 -18.27 44.83
CA SER A 10 -1.87 -16.86 44.73
C SER A 10 -0.65 -15.92 44.74
N TYR A 11 -0.93 -14.65 44.37
CA TYR A 11 -0.35 -13.36 44.83
C TYR A 11 1.13 -13.03 44.56
N TYR A 12 1.40 -12.01 43.71
CA TYR A 12 1.62 -10.62 44.14
C TYR A 12 1.77 -9.63 42.95
N LYS A 13 1.17 -8.44 43.13
CA LYS A 13 1.48 -7.12 42.53
C LYS A 13 0.92 -6.75 41.14
N MET A 14 -0.32 -6.26 41.21
CA MET A 14 -0.82 -5.02 40.59
C MET A 14 0.25 -4.07 40.02
N PHE A 15 0.21 -3.83 38.70
CA PHE A 15 0.59 -2.55 38.12
C PHE A 15 -0.52 -2.08 37.18
N SER A 16 -1.00 -0.88 37.49
CA SER A 16 -2.12 -0.18 36.90
C SER A 16 -1.81 0.27 35.47
N PHE A 17 -2.59 -0.20 34.49
CA PHE A 17 -2.72 0.45 33.19
C PHE A 17 -4.13 1.02 33.09
N ALA A 18 -4.26 2.27 33.49
CA ALA A 18 -5.48 3.03 33.32
C ALA A 18 -5.67 3.41 31.84
N LEU A 19 -6.59 2.69 31.19
CA LEU A 19 -7.64 3.19 30.30
C LEU A 19 -7.57 4.70 30.00
N LEU A 20 -7.06 5.09 28.84
CA LEU A 20 -7.36 6.37 28.22
C LEU A 20 -8.46 6.14 27.17
N ALA A 21 -9.69 6.12 27.66
CA ALA A 21 -10.88 6.29 26.84
C ALA A 21 -10.87 7.71 26.26
N SER A 22 -10.86 7.78 24.94
CA SER A 22 -11.18 8.94 24.13
C SER A 22 -12.60 9.43 24.46
N LEU A 23 -12.69 10.49 25.26
CA LEU A 23 -13.92 11.27 25.39
C LEU A 23 -13.79 12.52 24.52
N SER A 24 -14.24 12.39 23.28
CA SER A 24 -14.52 13.52 22.39
C SER A 24 -15.70 14.31 22.98
N LEU A 25 -15.41 15.32 23.81
CA LEU A 25 -16.43 16.27 24.24
C LEU A 25 -16.45 17.44 23.24
N ILE A 26 -17.43 17.37 22.33
CA ILE A 26 -17.86 18.48 21.49
C ILE A 26 -18.38 19.57 22.44
N LEU A 27 -17.60 20.61 22.67
CA LEU A 27 -18.10 21.85 23.28
C LEU A 27 -18.67 22.72 22.17
N LEU A 28 -19.99 22.55 21.97
CA LEU A 28 -20.84 23.57 21.38
C LEU A 28 -20.57 24.92 22.08
N ALA A 29 -20.41 25.95 21.26
CA ALA A 29 -20.41 27.33 21.70
C ALA A 29 -21.72 27.66 22.43
N ALA A 30 -21.63 27.78 23.75
CA ALA A 30 -22.54 28.60 24.52
C ALA A 30 -21.68 29.70 25.16
N PRO A 31 -21.94 30.99 24.91
CA PRO A 31 -21.32 32.05 25.69
C PRO A 31 -21.91 31.96 27.09
N SER A 32 -21.23 31.27 28.01
CA SER A 32 -21.48 31.42 29.43
C SER A 32 -20.94 32.78 29.85
N ALA A 33 -21.73 33.81 29.54
CA ALA A 33 -21.69 35.06 30.28
C ALA A 33 -21.84 34.70 31.76
N PHE A 34 -20.87 35.13 32.56
CA PHE A 34 -20.98 35.09 34.02
C PHE A 34 -22.25 35.86 34.41
N ALA A 35 -23.31 35.13 34.73
CA ALA A 35 -24.52 35.69 35.30
C ALA A 35 -24.18 36.14 36.74
N GLN A 36 -23.96 37.43 36.90
CA GLN A 36 -23.85 38.08 38.19
C GLN A 36 -25.26 38.14 38.79
N ALA A 37 -25.48 37.42 39.89
CA ALA A 37 -26.70 37.54 40.67
C ALA A 37 -26.89 39.00 41.09
N ALA A 38 -28.05 39.56 40.75
CA ALA A 38 -28.46 40.90 41.16
C ALA A 38 -28.51 40.98 42.69
N GLY A 39 -27.66 41.82 43.29
CA GLY A 39 -27.57 41.98 44.74
C GLY A 39 -26.18 42.34 45.30
N SER A 40 -25.20 42.65 44.46
CA SER A 40 -23.90 43.17 44.92
C SER A 40 -23.81 44.67 44.65
N ASN A 41 -23.83 45.48 45.71
CA ASN A 41 -23.45 46.90 45.62
C ASN A 41 -21.99 46.99 45.18
N PHE A 42 -21.75 47.15 43.88
CA PHE A 42 -20.41 47.38 43.35
C PHE A 42 -19.99 48.81 43.69
N THR A 43 -19.20 48.98 44.75
CA THR A 43 -18.49 50.22 45.01
C THR A 43 -17.31 50.34 44.04
N VAL A 44 -17.30 51.38 43.22
CA VAL A 44 -16.15 51.73 42.38
C VAL A 44 -15.05 52.25 43.30
N VAL A 45 -14.15 51.36 43.71
CA VAL A 45 -13.02 51.69 44.57
C VAL A 45 -12.01 52.50 43.74
N THR A 46 -11.79 53.75 44.12
CA THR A 46 -10.79 54.62 43.48
C THR A 46 -9.36 54.16 43.80
N GLY A 47 -8.40 54.50 42.92
CA GLY A 47 -7.04 53.91 42.92
C GLY A 47 -6.25 53.97 44.24
N ASP A 48 -6.57 54.89 45.14
CA ASP A 48 -5.90 55.02 46.44
C ASP A 48 -6.49 54.11 47.53
N GLU A 49 -7.76 53.72 47.42
CA GLU A 49 -8.40 52.77 48.34
C GLU A 49 -8.07 51.32 47.97
N ILE A 50 -7.84 51.04 46.67
CA ILE A 50 -7.38 49.73 46.19
C ILE A 50 -6.02 49.36 46.80
N LYS A 51 -5.12 50.34 46.98
CA LYS A 51 -3.79 50.14 47.59
C LYS A 51 -3.84 49.85 49.10
N LYS A 52 -4.92 50.26 49.78
CA LYS A 52 -5.12 50.08 51.22
C LYS A 52 -5.83 48.76 51.55
N ASN A 53 -6.47 48.12 50.57
CA ASN A 53 -7.12 46.82 50.75
C ASN A 53 -6.16 45.67 50.38
N PRO A 54 -5.67 44.89 51.35
CA PRO A 54 -4.67 43.84 51.11
C PRO A 54 -5.17 42.74 50.17
N THR A 55 -6.48 42.49 50.14
CA THR A 55 -7.11 41.53 49.23
C THR A 55 -7.10 42.06 47.79
N ALA A 56 -7.42 43.33 47.58
CA ALA A 56 -7.42 43.96 46.26
C ALA A 56 -6.01 44.05 45.66
N VAL A 57 -5.00 44.39 46.48
CA VAL A 57 -3.58 44.36 46.08
C VAL A 57 -3.14 42.96 45.68
N LYS A 58 -3.56 41.93 46.42
CA LYS A 58 -3.24 40.52 46.09
C LYS A 58 -3.89 40.07 44.77
N ILE A 59 -5.12 40.49 44.51
CA ILE A 59 -5.81 40.23 43.23
C ILE A 59 -5.07 40.89 42.07
N LEU A 60 -4.70 42.17 42.21
CA LEU A 60 -3.92 42.88 41.19
C LEU A 60 -2.57 42.21 40.90
N LYS A 61 -1.84 41.82 41.96
CA LYS A 61 -0.58 41.08 41.81
C LYS A 61 -0.76 39.77 41.06
N ASN A 62 -1.84 39.03 41.35
CA ASN A 62 -2.13 37.78 40.64
C ASN A 62 -2.53 38.01 39.17
N ILE A 63 -3.25 39.10 38.87
CA ILE A 63 -3.57 39.49 37.49
C ILE A 63 -2.29 39.84 36.71
N GLU A 64 -1.36 40.57 37.32
CA GLU A 64 -0.05 40.90 36.74
C GLU A 64 0.74 39.61 36.39
N ILE A 65 0.84 38.69 37.35
CA ILE A 65 1.50 37.39 37.17
C ILE A 65 0.82 36.57 36.07
N ALA A 66 -0.51 36.56 36.02
CA ALA A 66 -1.27 35.85 34.99
C ALA A 66 -1.01 36.44 33.58
N LYS A 67 -0.94 37.77 33.46
CA LYS A 67 -0.61 38.45 32.19
C LYS A 67 0.80 38.11 31.70
N GLN A 68 1.79 38.10 32.60
CA GLN A 68 3.16 37.70 32.27
C GLN A 68 3.20 36.26 31.76
N ARG A 69 2.57 35.32 32.48
CA ARG A 69 2.49 33.92 32.06
C ARG A 69 1.78 33.74 30.72
N LEU A 70 0.72 34.51 30.44
CA LEU A 70 0.04 34.47 29.13
C LEU A 70 0.93 34.97 28.00
N ALA A 71 1.71 36.04 28.22
CA ALA A 71 2.66 36.56 27.22
C ALA A 71 3.80 35.57 26.95
N GLU A 72 4.34 34.92 27.99
CA GLU A 72 5.34 33.85 27.87
C GLU A 72 4.78 32.64 27.10
N MET A 73 3.56 32.19 27.41
CA MET A 73 2.91 31.11 26.67
C MET A 73 2.64 31.47 25.21
N GLN A 74 2.21 32.69 24.90
CA GLN A 74 1.99 33.14 23.52
C GLN A 74 3.30 33.21 22.71
N THR A 75 4.39 33.66 23.33
CA THR A 75 5.71 33.71 22.67
C THR A 75 6.28 32.32 22.44
N ALA A 76 6.19 31.42 23.43
CA ALA A 76 6.56 30.01 23.28
C ALA A 76 5.73 29.32 22.17
N GLN A 77 4.41 29.56 22.13
CA GLN A 77 3.55 28.99 21.08
C GLN A 77 3.93 29.50 19.69
N LYS A 78 4.26 30.79 19.54
CA LYS A 78 4.76 31.35 18.27
C LYS A 78 6.06 30.69 17.84
N GLN A 79 7.02 30.52 18.75
CA GLN A 79 8.28 29.85 18.47
C GLN A 79 8.09 28.38 18.05
N ILE A 80 7.20 27.63 18.70
CA ILE A 80 6.84 26.27 18.30
C ILE A 80 6.27 26.27 16.88
N THR A 81 5.35 27.20 16.58
CA THR A 81 4.71 27.30 15.25
C THR A 81 5.70 27.68 14.15
N GLU A 82 6.63 28.60 14.42
CA GLU A 82 7.70 28.97 13.48
C GLU A 82 8.70 27.83 13.27
N HIS A 83 9.02 27.08 14.32
CA HIS A 83 9.87 25.91 14.22
C HIS A 83 9.21 24.79 13.39
N GLU A 84 7.93 24.50 13.62
CA GLU A 84 7.16 23.55 12.82
C GLU A 84 7.13 23.96 11.34
N LYS A 85 6.89 25.24 11.03
CA LYS A 85 6.96 25.76 9.65
C LYS A 85 8.34 25.57 9.02
N PHE A 86 9.40 25.84 9.77
CA PHE A 86 10.77 25.62 9.29
C PHE A 86 11.04 24.14 9.00
N ILE A 87 10.63 23.24 9.90
CA ILE A 87 10.80 21.79 9.72
C ILE A 87 10.02 21.30 8.50
N GLU A 88 8.78 21.76 8.31
CA GLU A 88 7.97 21.37 7.16
C GLU A 88 8.57 21.90 5.84
N GLU A 89 9.11 23.12 5.85
CA GLU A 89 9.83 23.66 4.70
C GLU A 89 11.10 22.85 4.37
N GLN A 90 11.87 22.44 5.39
CA GLN A 90 13.02 21.55 5.17
C GLN A 90 12.60 20.19 4.61
N ARG A 91 11.49 19.62 5.08
CA ARG A 91 10.94 18.36 4.55
C ARG A 91 10.51 18.52 3.10
N ARG A 92 9.82 19.62 2.76
CA ARG A 92 9.41 19.94 1.38
C ARG A 92 10.63 20.03 0.46
N LEU A 93 11.64 20.82 0.83
CA LEU A 93 12.88 20.97 0.05
C LEU A 93 13.65 19.65 -0.10
N ALA A 94 13.70 18.83 0.95
CA ALA A 94 14.31 17.52 0.90
C ALA A 94 13.56 16.58 -0.06
N LYS A 95 12.21 16.59 -0.02
CA LYS A 95 11.37 15.82 -0.94
C LYS A 95 11.57 16.26 -2.40
N GLU A 96 11.60 17.56 -2.67
CA GLU A 96 11.85 18.10 -4.02
C GLU A 96 13.25 17.78 -4.56
N ARG A 97 14.27 17.77 -3.69
CA ARG A 97 15.61 17.30 -4.06
C ARG A 97 15.59 15.81 -4.39
N LEU A 98 14.99 14.99 -3.52
CA LEU A 98 14.87 13.56 -3.74
C LEU A 98 14.13 13.24 -5.04
N GLU A 99 13.02 13.91 -5.33
CA GLU A 99 12.27 13.71 -6.58
C GLU A 99 13.10 14.07 -7.82
N ARG A 100 13.88 15.15 -7.77
CA ARG A 100 14.80 15.52 -8.85
C ARG A 100 15.92 14.50 -9.02
N ASP A 101 16.53 14.06 -7.92
CA ASP A 101 17.61 13.08 -7.96
C ASP A 101 17.11 11.74 -8.50
N LEU A 102 15.90 11.32 -8.09
CA LEU A 102 15.24 10.12 -8.63
C LEU A 102 14.93 10.26 -10.13
N ALA A 103 14.44 11.43 -10.57
CA ALA A 103 14.17 11.67 -11.98
C ALA A 103 15.46 11.64 -12.83
N ALA A 104 16.53 12.27 -12.33
CA ALA A 104 17.85 12.23 -12.98
C ALA A 104 18.38 10.79 -13.04
N PHE A 105 18.35 10.06 -11.92
CA PHE A 105 18.77 8.67 -11.86
C PHE A 105 17.99 7.79 -12.85
N ASN A 106 16.67 7.91 -12.89
CA ASN A 106 15.81 7.15 -13.81
C ASN A 106 16.09 7.49 -15.27
N LYS A 107 16.43 8.75 -15.58
CA LYS A 107 16.81 9.18 -16.93
C LYS A 107 18.16 8.58 -17.33
N ASP A 108 19.16 8.67 -16.46
CA ASP A 108 20.50 8.15 -16.73
C ASP A 108 20.50 6.62 -16.88
N HIS A 109 19.52 5.95 -16.27
CA HIS A 109 19.35 4.50 -16.31
C HIS A 109 18.11 4.06 -17.11
N GLU A 110 17.57 4.93 -17.98
CA GLU A 110 16.34 4.68 -18.74
C GLU A 110 16.42 3.36 -19.50
N ASP A 111 17.59 3.07 -20.06
CA ASP A 111 17.90 1.85 -20.82
C ASP A 111 17.81 0.56 -20.01
N PHE A 112 17.96 0.65 -18.69
CA PHE A 112 17.92 -0.45 -17.74
C PHE A 112 16.57 -0.54 -17.01
N MET A 113 15.67 0.40 -17.27
CA MET A 113 14.31 0.32 -16.76
C MET A 113 13.63 -0.96 -17.28
N PRO A 114 12.84 -1.67 -16.45
CA PRO A 114 12.33 -3.00 -16.80
C PRO A 114 11.66 -3.07 -18.18
N LYS A 115 10.85 -2.07 -18.52
CA LYS A 115 10.16 -2.01 -19.82
C LYS A 115 11.11 -1.82 -21.00
N ASN A 116 12.13 -0.98 -20.86
CA ASN A 116 13.09 -0.70 -21.94
C ASN A 116 14.07 -1.86 -22.13
N ALA A 117 14.54 -2.46 -21.02
CA ALA A 117 15.33 -3.68 -21.06
C ALA A 117 14.53 -4.83 -21.70
N PHE A 118 13.25 -4.97 -21.37
CA PHE A 118 12.38 -5.97 -21.98
C PHE A 118 12.10 -5.68 -23.45
N ALA A 119 11.90 -4.42 -23.85
CA ALA A 119 11.76 -4.04 -25.25
C ALA A 119 12.98 -4.46 -26.09
N LYS A 120 14.21 -4.28 -25.55
CA LYS A 120 15.44 -4.75 -26.19
C LYS A 120 15.45 -6.26 -26.36
N PHE A 121 14.97 -7.03 -25.38
CA PHE A 121 14.80 -8.47 -25.52
C PHE A 121 13.80 -8.82 -26.64
N VAL A 122 12.58 -8.25 -26.59
CA VAL A 122 11.52 -8.54 -27.57
C VAL A 122 11.90 -8.14 -28.99
N SER A 123 12.71 -7.09 -29.17
CA SER A 123 13.20 -6.67 -30.49
C SER A 123 14.01 -7.73 -31.25
N ARG A 124 14.55 -8.73 -30.53
CA ARG A 124 15.31 -9.85 -31.09
C ARG A 124 14.48 -11.09 -31.32
N VAL A 125 13.22 -11.10 -30.86
CA VAL A 125 12.28 -12.20 -31.02
C VAL A 125 11.56 -12.05 -32.37
N ASN A 126 11.19 -13.18 -32.98
CA ASN A 126 10.36 -13.18 -34.17
C ASN A 126 9.04 -12.42 -33.91
N ALA A 127 8.65 -11.53 -34.83
CA ALA A 127 7.46 -10.70 -34.72
C ALA A 127 6.16 -11.49 -34.47
N THR A 128 6.09 -12.75 -34.91
CA THR A 128 4.97 -13.65 -34.65
C THR A 128 4.74 -13.89 -33.16
N HIS A 129 5.79 -13.84 -32.34
CA HIS A 129 5.75 -14.14 -30.90
C HIS A 129 5.90 -12.89 -30.01
N SER A 130 6.23 -11.73 -30.58
CA SER A 130 6.53 -10.54 -29.78
C SER A 130 5.35 -10.09 -28.91
N ALA A 131 4.13 -10.19 -29.42
CA ALA A 131 2.91 -9.80 -28.69
C ALA A 131 2.65 -10.70 -27.46
N PHE A 132 2.94 -12.00 -27.58
CA PHE A 132 2.84 -12.94 -26.46
C PHE A 132 3.78 -12.58 -25.32
N TYR A 133 5.04 -12.22 -25.63
CA TYR A 133 6.00 -11.78 -24.60
C TYR A 133 5.60 -10.46 -23.95
N TRP A 134 5.07 -9.50 -24.72
CA TRP A 134 4.55 -8.25 -24.15
C TRP A 134 3.39 -8.48 -23.20
N ASP A 135 2.44 -9.35 -23.54
CA ASP A 135 1.34 -9.67 -22.63
C ASP A 135 1.82 -10.34 -21.32
N GLN A 136 2.84 -11.20 -21.39
CA GLN A 136 3.46 -11.76 -20.18
C GLN A 136 4.10 -10.68 -19.31
N PHE A 137 4.82 -9.75 -19.94
CA PHE A 137 5.44 -8.62 -19.23
C PHE A 137 4.38 -7.74 -18.57
N ASP A 138 3.33 -7.38 -19.30
CA ASP A 138 2.26 -6.51 -18.80
C ASP A 138 1.53 -7.15 -17.63
N TYR A 139 1.27 -8.47 -17.67
CA TYR A 139 0.70 -9.20 -16.55
C TYR A 139 1.58 -9.11 -15.30
N LEU A 140 2.87 -9.41 -15.44
CA LEU A 140 3.83 -9.34 -14.32
C LEU A 140 3.98 -7.91 -13.79
N ASN A 141 4.06 -6.93 -14.68
CA ASN A 141 4.18 -5.53 -14.31
C ASN A 141 2.94 -5.04 -13.55
N ASN A 142 1.75 -5.50 -13.95
CA ASN A 142 0.51 -5.20 -13.22
C ASN A 142 0.52 -5.82 -11.81
N LYS A 143 0.95 -7.07 -11.65
CA LYS A 143 1.11 -7.69 -10.32
C LYS A 143 2.08 -6.91 -9.43
N ILE A 144 3.23 -6.50 -9.97
CA ILE A 144 4.20 -5.68 -9.23
C ILE A 144 3.61 -4.31 -8.86
N THR A 145 2.82 -3.70 -9.74
CA THR A 145 2.13 -2.44 -9.48
C THR A 145 1.16 -2.58 -8.30
N ILE A 146 0.29 -3.60 -8.33
CA ILE A 146 -0.65 -3.90 -7.25
C ILE A 146 0.10 -4.19 -5.94
N ALA A 147 1.16 -4.99 -5.99
CA ALA A 147 1.98 -5.30 -4.82
C ALA A 147 2.63 -4.06 -4.20
N THR A 148 3.13 -3.15 -5.04
CA THR A 148 3.72 -1.88 -4.61
C THR A 148 2.68 -0.99 -3.94
N GLN A 149 1.47 -0.92 -4.51
CA GLN A 149 0.36 -0.17 -3.91
C GLN A 149 -0.06 -0.75 -2.56
N ALA A 150 -0.19 -2.07 -2.46
CA ALA A 150 -0.52 -2.76 -1.20
C ALA A 150 0.54 -2.50 -0.11
N LYS A 151 1.82 -2.59 -0.46
CA LYS A 151 2.94 -2.24 0.43
C LYS A 151 2.82 -0.80 0.92
N GLN A 152 2.57 0.14 0.01
CA GLN A 152 2.48 1.55 0.34
C GLN A 152 1.29 1.85 1.26
N ALA A 153 0.16 1.18 1.05
CA ALA A 153 -1.02 1.32 1.91
C ALA A 153 -0.73 0.94 3.37
N ILE A 154 0.00 -0.16 3.61
CA ILE A 154 0.39 -0.59 4.97
C ILE A 154 1.33 0.44 5.62
N LEU A 155 2.30 0.96 4.87
CA LEU A 155 3.21 1.98 5.38
C LEU A 155 2.47 3.28 5.74
N GLN A 156 1.49 3.67 4.91
CA GLN A 156 0.67 4.87 5.15
C GLN A 156 -0.28 4.72 6.35
N SER A 157 -0.77 3.51 6.63
CA SER A 157 -1.59 3.24 7.82
C SER A 157 -0.80 3.10 9.11
N GLY A 158 0.53 3.30 9.08
CA GLY A 158 1.41 3.17 10.25
C GLY A 158 1.84 1.74 10.57
N GLY A 159 1.65 0.80 9.63
CA GLY A 159 2.14 -0.57 9.75
C GLY A 159 3.66 -0.66 9.69
N SER A 160 4.21 -1.77 10.19
CA SER A 160 5.64 -2.04 10.15
C SER A 160 6.12 -2.37 8.75
N TYR A 161 7.43 -2.21 8.52
CA TYR A 161 8.06 -2.61 7.26
C TYR A 161 7.88 -4.11 6.97
N ALA A 162 7.91 -4.96 8.00
CA ALA A 162 7.73 -6.39 7.86
C ALA A 162 6.33 -6.74 7.34
N GLU A 163 5.29 -6.11 7.88
CA GLU A 163 3.90 -6.28 7.42
C GLU A 163 3.73 -5.77 5.98
N ALA A 164 4.29 -4.60 5.67
CA ALA A 164 4.23 -4.04 4.33
C ALA A 164 4.93 -4.95 3.30
N GLN A 165 6.07 -5.53 3.67
CA GLN A 165 6.80 -6.46 2.83
C GLN A 165 6.05 -7.78 2.65
N ALA A 166 5.36 -8.28 3.68
CA ALA A 166 4.52 -9.48 3.57
C ALA A 166 3.38 -9.27 2.57
N GLU A 167 2.69 -8.12 2.62
CA GLU A 167 1.65 -7.79 1.63
C GLU A 167 2.22 -7.62 0.22
N PHE A 168 3.41 -7.01 0.07
CA PHE A 168 4.09 -6.97 -1.23
C PHE A 168 4.30 -8.39 -1.80
N ILE A 169 4.92 -9.28 -1.02
CA ILE A 169 5.23 -10.65 -1.45
C ILE A 169 3.96 -11.38 -1.83
N LYS A 170 2.89 -11.24 -1.04
CA LYS A 170 1.60 -11.87 -1.30
C LYS A 170 1.03 -11.52 -2.67
N TYR A 171 1.03 -10.25 -3.06
CA TYR A 171 0.49 -9.82 -4.37
C TYR A 171 1.48 -10.00 -5.53
N ALA A 172 2.78 -9.87 -5.27
CA ALA A 172 3.82 -10.05 -6.28
C ALA A 172 4.01 -11.54 -6.65
N SER A 173 3.75 -12.44 -5.70
CA SER A 173 3.90 -13.88 -5.92
C SER A 173 2.87 -14.41 -6.90
N MET A 174 3.30 -15.38 -7.70
CA MET A 174 2.46 -16.11 -8.65
C MET A 174 2.60 -17.59 -8.37
N SER A 175 1.46 -18.27 -8.24
CA SER A 175 1.46 -19.73 -8.07
C SER A 175 1.81 -20.42 -9.39
N ARG A 176 2.27 -21.67 -9.32
CA ARG A 176 2.55 -22.47 -10.54
C ARG A 176 1.29 -22.65 -11.40
N THR A 177 0.14 -22.90 -10.78
CA THR A 177 -1.15 -23.07 -11.46
C THR A 177 -1.58 -21.77 -12.16
N GLU A 178 -1.41 -20.62 -11.51
CA GLU A 178 -1.65 -19.31 -12.12
C GLU A 178 -0.76 -19.07 -13.34
N MET A 179 0.54 -19.40 -13.24
CA MET A 179 1.47 -19.29 -14.37
C MET A 179 1.08 -20.19 -15.54
N ILE A 180 0.71 -21.45 -15.28
CA ILE A 180 0.25 -22.39 -16.32
C ILE A 180 -1.00 -21.86 -17.00
N LYS A 181 -1.96 -21.38 -16.21
CA LYS A 181 -3.19 -20.78 -16.73
C LYS A 181 -2.91 -19.56 -17.60
N LEU A 182 -2.07 -18.63 -17.13
CA LEU A 182 -1.66 -17.46 -17.91
C LEU A 182 -1.05 -17.87 -19.26
N VAL A 183 -0.12 -18.82 -19.26
CA VAL A 183 0.53 -19.30 -20.49
C VAL A 183 -0.47 -19.95 -21.44
N SER A 184 -1.39 -20.77 -20.91
CA SER A 184 -2.46 -21.38 -21.71
C SER A 184 -3.36 -20.32 -22.35
N ASP A 185 -3.89 -19.39 -21.55
CA ASP A 185 -4.77 -18.32 -22.00
C ASP A 185 -4.07 -17.44 -23.07
N LEU A 186 -2.77 -17.16 -22.91
CA LEU A 186 -2.00 -16.40 -23.89
C LEU A 186 -1.71 -17.19 -25.18
N ASN A 187 -1.41 -18.49 -25.09
CA ASN A 187 -1.23 -19.32 -26.28
C ASN A 187 -2.51 -19.37 -27.11
N ILE A 188 -3.67 -19.45 -26.46
CA ILE A 188 -4.97 -19.41 -27.15
C ILE A 188 -5.19 -18.04 -27.78
N LYS A 189 -4.99 -16.96 -27.01
CA LYS A 189 -5.16 -15.57 -27.47
C LYS A 189 -4.35 -15.25 -28.73
N HIS A 190 -3.12 -15.75 -28.81
CA HIS A 190 -2.21 -15.51 -29.94
C HIS A 190 -2.27 -16.58 -31.03
N GLY A 191 -3.18 -17.55 -30.93
CA GLY A 191 -3.41 -18.57 -31.95
C GLY A 191 -2.29 -19.62 -32.06
N PHE A 192 -1.46 -19.78 -31.03
CA PHE A 192 -0.46 -20.84 -30.96
C PHE A 192 -1.07 -22.20 -30.61
N THR A 193 -2.27 -22.19 -30.05
CA THR A 193 -3.04 -23.37 -29.65
C THR A 193 -4.53 -23.03 -29.70
N ASP A 194 -5.37 -24.04 -29.51
CA ASP A 194 -6.80 -23.89 -29.24
C ASP A 194 -7.18 -24.54 -27.91
N ASP A 195 -8.42 -24.31 -27.46
CA ASP A 195 -8.96 -24.86 -26.21
C ASP A 195 -8.91 -26.40 -26.18
N ASN A 196 -9.18 -27.04 -27.33
CA ASN A 196 -9.16 -28.50 -27.43
C ASN A 196 -7.76 -29.04 -27.17
N MET A 197 -6.74 -28.41 -27.77
CA MET A 197 -5.35 -28.78 -27.56
C MET A 197 -4.90 -28.52 -26.12
N GLN A 198 -5.32 -27.41 -25.52
CA GLN A 198 -5.00 -27.09 -24.13
C GLN A 198 -5.69 -28.03 -23.13
N SER A 199 -6.84 -28.61 -23.48
CA SER A 199 -7.56 -29.57 -22.64
C SER A 199 -6.80 -30.87 -22.39
N TYR A 200 -5.77 -31.18 -23.19
CA TYR A 200 -4.93 -32.36 -22.98
C TYR A 200 -3.96 -32.21 -21.80
N PHE A 201 -3.70 -31.00 -21.33
CA PHE A 201 -2.82 -30.77 -20.19
C PHE A 201 -3.61 -30.84 -18.88
N ASP A 202 -3.05 -31.50 -17.88
CA ASP A 202 -3.61 -31.50 -16.52
C ASP A 202 -3.43 -30.13 -15.83
N GLU A 203 -3.96 -30.01 -14.60
CA GLU A 203 -3.81 -28.79 -13.76
C GLU A 203 -2.34 -28.39 -13.48
N ASN A 204 -1.42 -29.34 -13.70
CA ASN A 204 0.01 -29.16 -13.55
C ASN A 204 0.72 -28.90 -14.89
N GLY A 205 -0.01 -28.72 -15.99
CA GLY A 205 0.55 -28.48 -17.31
C GLY A 205 1.29 -29.69 -17.87
N LYS A 206 0.91 -30.91 -17.47
CA LYS A 206 1.50 -32.16 -17.97
C LYS A 206 0.53 -32.88 -18.87
N LEU A 207 1.07 -33.51 -19.91
CA LEU A 207 0.32 -34.46 -20.72
C LEU A 207 0.18 -35.80 -19.98
N PRO A 208 -0.92 -36.55 -20.21
CA PRO A 208 -1.05 -37.92 -19.78
C PRO A 208 0.15 -38.75 -20.22
N ARG A 209 0.65 -39.58 -19.30
CA ARG A 209 1.70 -40.56 -19.62
C ARG A 209 1.06 -41.89 -19.94
N TYR A 210 1.47 -42.49 -21.06
CA TYR A 210 1.04 -43.82 -21.45
C TYR A 210 2.25 -44.76 -21.34
N GLU A 211 2.06 -45.90 -20.71
CA GLU A 211 3.08 -46.98 -20.64
C GLU A 211 3.10 -47.84 -21.91
N ASP A 212 2.03 -47.74 -22.70
CA ASP A 212 1.80 -48.50 -23.93
C ASP A 212 1.60 -47.53 -25.08
N ASP A 213 2.56 -47.53 -26.01
CA ASP A 213 2.58 -46.64 -27.17
C ASP A 213 1.31 -46.77 -28.01
N GLN A 214 0.64 -47.93 -28.01
CA GLN A 214 -0.61 -48.17 -28.76
C GLN A 214 -1.82 -47.45 -28.14
N LYS A 215 -1.73 -47.04 -26.87
CA LYS A 215 -2.78 -46.28 -26.16
C LYS A 215 -2.51 -44.78 -26.18
N THR A 216 -1.40 -44.36 -26.79
CA THR A 216 -1.05 -42.95 -26.90
C THR A 216 -2.05 -42.24 -27.78
N ILE A 217 -2.70 -41.22 -27.22
CA ILE A 217 -3.59 -40.34 -28.00
C ILE A 217 -2.71 -39.50 -28.93
N CYS A 218 -3.02 -39.50 -30.23
CA CYS A 218 -2.34 -38.59 -31.13
C CYS A 218 -2.92 -37.17 -31.00
N TYR A 219 -2.13 -36.28 -30.40
CA TYR A 219 -2.48 -34.88 -30.25
C TYR A 219 -2.45 -34.17 -31.62
N ALA A 220 -3.58 -33.63 -32.06
CA ALA A 220 -3.75 -32.92 -33.34
C ALA A 220 -3.64 -33.75 -34.63
N CYS A 221 -3.66 -35.08 -34.59
CA CYS A 221 -3.57 -35.91 -35.81
C CYS A 221 -4.57 -35.49 -36.90
N ASP A 222 -5.83 -35.24 -36.53
CA ASP A 222 -6.88 -34.85 -37.49
C ASP A 222 -6.56 -33.53 -38.21
N LYS A 223 -5.87 -32.60 -37.54
CA LYS A 223 -5.43 -31.33 -38.12
C LYS A 223 -4.26 -31.54 -39.08
N TYR A 224 -3.29 -32.38 -38.70
CA TYR A 224 -2.14 -32.69 -39.54
C TYR A 224 -2.51 -33.49 -40.80
N GLU A 225 -3.40 -34.47 -40.68
CA GLU A 225 -3.86 -35.23 -41.85
C GLU A 225 -4.63 -34.34 -42.83
N LYS A 226 -5.49 -33.41 -42.35
CA LYS A 226 -6.13 -32.41 -43.22
C LYS A 226 -5.13 -31.52 -43.97
N ILE A 227 -4.12 -30.99 -43.26
CA ILE A 227 -3.08 -30.15 -43.89
C ILE A 227 -2.32 -30.94 -44.95
N LYS A 228 -1.97 -32.20 -44.65
CA LYS A 228 -1.27 -33.09 -45.57
C LYS A 228 -2.11 -33.41 -46.80
N GLU A 229 -3.41 -33.65 -46.64
CA GLU A 229 -4.35 -33.84 -47.75
C GLU A 229 -4.43 -32.58 -48.64
N GLU A 230 -4.52 -31.40 -48.04
CA GLU A 230 -4.54 -30.11 -48.76
C GLU A 230 -3.25 -29.86 -49.53
N MET A 231 -2.08 -30.16 -48.93
CA MET A 231 -0.78 -30.07 -49.59
C MET A 231 -0.67 -31.02 -50.78
N LEU A 232 -1.11 -32.28 -50.62
CA LEU A 232 -1.12 -33.27 -51.70
C LEU A 232 -2.07 -32.87 -52.84
N LEU A 233 -3.22 -32.27 -52.51
CA LEU A 233 -4.15 -31.72 -53.50
C LEU A 233 -3.54 -30.52 -54.25
N ALA A 234 -2.85 -29.63 -53.55
CA ALA A 234 -2.17 -28.48 -54.16
C ALA A 234 -1.04 -28.93 -55.10
N GLU A 235 -0.26 -29.94 -54.73
CA GLU A 235 0.82 -30.50 -55.55
C GLU A 235 0.28 -31.23 -56.80
N LYS A 236 -0.85 -31.94 -56.68
CA LYS A 236 -1.52 -32.55 -57.84
C LYS A 236 -2.04 -31.50 -58.81
N ARG A 237 -2.55 -30.37 -58.32
CA ARG A 237 -3.01 -29.26 -59.17
C ARG A 237 -1.85 -28.57 -59.89
N SER A 238 -0.71 -28.36 -59.24
CA SER A 238 0.46 -27.74 -59.87
C SER A 238 1.11 -28.61 -60.95
N LYS A 239 1.03 -29.94 -60.82
CA LYS A 239 1.53 -30.90 -61.84
C LYS A 239 0.57 -31.12 -63.02
N SER A 240 -0.67 -30.64 -62.92
CA SER A 240 -1.71 -30.76 -63.95
C SER A 240 -1.82 -29.52 -64.85
N THR A 241 -0.98 -28.50 -64.63
CA THR A 241 -0.92 -27.25 -65.41
C THR A 241 0.40 -27.20 -66.16
#